data_AF-A0A963TWU9-F1
#
_entry.id   AF-A0A963TWU9-F1
#
_cell.length_a   1.000
_cell.length_b   1.000
_cell.length_c   1.000
_cell.angle_alpha   90.00
_cell.angle_beta   90.00
_cell.angle_gamma   90.00
#
_symmetry.space_group_name_H-M   'P 1'
#
loop_
_entity.id
_entity.type
_entity.pdbx_description
1 polymer ?
#
loop_
_entity_poly.entity_id
_entity_poly.type
_entity_poly.pdbx_seq_one_letter_code
_entity_poly.pdbx_strand_id
1 'polypeptide(L)'
;MRLFSLSLSVACLFASAASAEQVWVTMDQVQPYTFKQEVDQIVIGNPGIADITVRDKSRVLLFGKAPGLTNMFLFDAEGNEIDNLIVRVRATNSDLLTLQRGGQRYTYNCTSVCEQTLTIGDAQEAFGAISAQTAGKFQQASSAGAPSE
;
A
#
# COMPACT_ATOMS: atom_id res chain seq x y z
N MET A 1 57.88 -25.36 38.11
CA MET A 1 57.24 -24.13 37.60
C MET A 1 56.08 -24.57 36.70
N ARG A 2 54.85 -24.66 37.22
CA ARG A 2 53.67 -25.09 36.48
C ARG A 2 52.92 -23.84 36.01
N LEU A 3 52.93 -23.57 34.70
CA LEU A 3 52.15 -22.49 34.09
C LEU A 3 50.71 -22.97 33.89
N PHE A 4 49.78 -22.36 34.62
CA PHE A 4 48.34 -22.52 34.43
C PHE A 4 47.88 -21.60 33.30
N SER A 5 47.48 -22.16 32.17
CA SER A 5 46.90 -21.43 31.04
C SER A 5 45.41 -21.15 31.31
N LEU A 6 45.07 -19.89 31.56
CA LEU A 6 43.70 -19.42 31.77
C LEU A 6 43.06 -19.14 30.39
N SER A 7 42.23 -20.07 29.90
CA SER A 7 41.43 -19.85 28.68
C SER A 7 40.17 -19.05 29.01
N LEU A 8 40.13 -17.80 28.57
CA LEU A 8 38.97 -16.91 28.69
C LEU A 8 38.05 -17.12 27.48
N SER A 9 37.06 -18.00 27.63
CA SER A 9 36.03 -18.23 26.61
C SER A 9 35.07 -17.04 26.54
N VAL A 10 35.20 -16.23 25.49
CA VAL A 10 34.25 -15.16 25.15
C VAL A 10 33.04 -15.80 24.47
N ALA A 11 31.91 -15.89 25.18
CA ALA A 11 30.64 -16.31 24.62
C ALA A 11 29.97 -15.11 23.93
N CYS A 12 30.00 -15.06 22.60
CA CYS A 12 29.19 -14.13 21.81
C CYS A 12 27.71 -14.50 21.90
N LEU A 13 26.94 -13.73 22.67
CA LEU A 13 25.48 -13.74 22.62
C LEU A 13 25.03 -13.06 21.32
N PHE A 14 24.66 -13.85 20.32
CA PHE A 14 23.97 -13.36 19.14
C PHE A 14 22.51 -13.05 19.50
N ALA A 15 22.22 -11.79 19.82
CA ALA A 15 20.85 -11.31 19.95
C ALA A 15 20.19 -11.29 18.56
N SER A 16 19.23 -12.20 18.34
CA SER A 16 18.39 -12.17 17.14
C SER A 16 17.36 -11.06 17.30
N ALA A 17 17.49 -9.98 16.53
CA ALA A 17 16.45 -8.96 16.47
C ALA A 17 15.22 -9.56 15.77
N ALA A 18 14.11 -9.71 16.48
CA ALA A 18 12.83 -10.07 15.89
C ALA A 18 12.38 -8.91 14.99
N SER A 19 12.50 -9.09 13.68
CA SER A 19 11.97 -8.14 12.71
C SER A 19 10.49 -8.45 12.50
N ALA A 20 9.61 -7.49 12.79
CA ALA A 20 8.21 -7.61 12.44
C ALA A 20 8.10 -7.81 10.92
N GLU A 21 7.42 -8.87 10.50
CA GLU A 21 7.27 -9.20 9.08
C GLU A 21 6.48 -8.08 8.39
N GLN A 22 7.00 -7.61 7.25
CA GLN A 22 6.43 -6.48 6.51
C GLN A 22 5.82 -6.98 5.20
N VAL A 23 4.56 -6.61 4.97
CA VAL A 23 3.83 -6.88 3.74
C VAL A 23 3.77 -5.60 2.91
N TRP A 24 4.24 -5.67 1.68
CA TRP A 24 4.20 -4.56 0.74
C TRP A 24 3.00 -4.72 -0.20
N VAL A 25 2.23 -3.65 -0.33
CA VAL A 25 1.07 -3.59 -1.20
C VAL A 25 1.16 -2.33 -2.04
N THR A 26 0.71 -2.41 -3.28
CA THR A 26 0.59 -1.26 -4.16
C THR A 26 -0.84 -0.74 -4.10
N MET A 27 -1.02 0.58 -4.03
CA MET A 27 -2.31 1.23 -4.08
C MET A 27 -3.08 0.82 -5.33
N ASP A 28 -4.39 0.64 -5.21
CA ASP A 28 -5.30 0.17 -6.27
C ASP A 28 -4.97 -1.23 -6.81
N GLN A 29 -4.14 -2.01 -6.09
CA GLN A 29 -3.82 -3.39 -6.41
C GLN A 29 -4.20 -4.34 -5.27
N VAL A 30 -4.38 -5.61 -5.64
CA VAL A 30 -4.63 -6.70 -4.71
C VAL A 30 -3.38 -7.60 -4.62
N GLN A 31 -2.96 -7.87 -3.39
CA GLN A 31 -1.84 -8.75 -3.09
C GLN A 31 -2.35 -9.95 -2.29
N PRO A 32 -2.27 -11.18 -2.82
CA PRO A 32 -2.51 -12.37 -2.02
C PRO A 32 -1.46 -12.48 -0.91
N TYR A 33 -1.90 -12.84 0.28
CA TYR A 33 -1.04 -13.13 1.43
C TYR A 33 -1.44 -14.48 2.05
N THR A 34 -0.43 -15.28 2.40
CA THR A 34 -0.59 -16.62 2.99
C THR A 34 0.03 -16.60 4.38
N PHE A 35 -0.74 -17.02 5.38
CA PHE A 35 -0.32 -17.12 6.77
C PHE A 35 0.56 -18.36 7.01
N LYS A 36 1.39 -18.30 8.05
CA LYS A 36 2.25 -19.43 8.47
C LYS A 36 1.46 -20.58 9.11
N GLN A 37 0.28 -20.27 9.65
CA GLN A 37 -0.66 -21.21 10.27
C GLN A 37 -2.10 -20.72 10.08
N GLU A 38 -3.08 -21.52 10.47
CA GLU A 38 -4.49 -21.13 10.40
C GLU A 38 -4.81 -19.95 11.33
N VAL A 39 -5.61 -19.01 10.83
CA VAL A 39 -6.06 -17.79 11.52
C VAL A 39 -7.59 -17.81 11.58
N ASP A 40 -8.14 -17.44 12.73
CA ASP A 40 -9.59 -17.40 12.95
C ASP A 40 -10.13 -15.96 12.90
N GLN A 41 -9.36 -15.00 13.42
CA GLN A 41 -9.75 -13.59 13.42
C GLN A 41 -8.64 -12.69 12.91
N ILE A 42 -9.03 -11.64 12.18
CA ILE A 42 -8.11 -10.68 11.58
C ILE A 42 -8.60 -9.27 11.89
N VAL A 43 -7.69 -8.40 12.32
CA VAL A 43 -7.99 -6.98 12.57
C VAL A 43 -7.00 -6.12 11.80
N ILE A 44 -7.52 -5.23 10.96
CA ILE A 44 -6.74 -4.19 10.29
C ILE A 44 -6.80 -2.91 11.12
N GLY A 45 -5.63 -2.35 11.45
CA GLY A 45 -5.54 -1.14 12.27
C GLY A 45 -6.21 0.08 11.64
N ASN A 46 -6.08 0.25 10.32
CA ASN A 46 -6.74 1.32 9.56
C ASN A 46 -7.27 0.82 8.19
N PRO A 47 -8.59 0.51 8.09
CA PRO A 47 -9.25 0.09 6.85
C PRO A 47 -9.25 1.14 5.71
N GLY A 48 -8.86 2.39 6.00
CA GLY A 48 -8.67 3.43 5.00
C GLY A 48 -7.33 3.32 4.24
N ILE A 49 -6.33 2.66 4.83
CA ILE A 49 -5.00 2.46 4.22
C ILE A 49 -4.98 1.13 3.47
N ALA A 50 -5.37 0.06 4.13
CA ALA A 50 -5.44 -1.29 3.55
C ALA A 50 -6.72 -1.98 4.01
N ASP A 51 -7.20 -2.95 3.25
CA ASP A 51 -8.39 -3.74 3.58
C ASP A 51 -8.22 -5.17 3.10
N ILE A 52 -9.00 -6.12 3.60
CA ILE A 52 -8.85 -7.53 3.25
C ILE A 52 -10.16 -8.20 2.85
N THR A 53 -10.02 -9.28 2.07
CA THR A 53 -11.07 -10.29 1.91
C THR A 53 -10.50 -11.65 2.25
N VAL A 54 -11.14 -12.34 3.20
CA VAL A 54 -10.77 -13.69 3.59
C VAL A 54 -11.12 -14.66 2.46
N ARG A 55 -10.17 -15.53 2.10
CA ARG A 55 -10.40 -16.63 1.16
C ARG A 55 -10.62 -17.94 1.90
N ASP A 56 -9.73 -18.23 2.84
CA ASP A 56 -9.76 -19.39 3.73
C ASP A 56 -8.94 -19.09 5.00
N LYS A 57 -8.85 -20.04 5.94
CA LYS A 57 -8.15 -19.87 7.22
C LYS A 57 -6.65 -19.56 7.09
N SER A 58 -6.05 -19.82 5.92
CA SER A 58 -4.62 -19.63 5.69
C SER A 58 -4.32 -18.49 4.71
N ARG A 59 -5.34 -17.87 4.10
CA ARG A 59 -5.14 -16.94 2.98
C ARG A 59 -6.12 -15.78 2.96
N VAL A 60 -5.59 -14.61 2.64
CA VAL A 60 -6.35 -13.40 2.36
C VAL A 60 -5.96 -12.76 1.04
N LEU A 61 -6.87 -11.97 0.49
CA LEU A 61 -6.55 -10.95 -0.49
C LEU A 61 -6.46 -9.61 0.21
N LEU A 62 -5.31 -8.96 0.13
CA LEU A 62 -5.03 -7.68 0.74
C LEU A 62 -5.08 -6.57 -0.32
N PHE A 63 -5.85 -5.53 -0.07
CA PHE A 63 -6.09 -4.41 -0.96
C PHE A 63 -5.38 -3.16 -0.45
N GLY A 64 -4.59 -2.50 -1.31
CA GLY A 64 -4.02 -1.19 -1.01
C GLY A 64 -5.01 -0.09 -1.38
N LYS A 65 -5.49 0.69 -0.41
CA LYS A 65 -6.50 1.75 -0.63
C LYS A 65 -5.90 3.15 -0.65
N ALA A 66 -4.98 3.43 0.27
CA ALA A 66 -4.30 4.72 0.33
C ALA A 66 -2.85 4.54 0.76
N PRO A 67 -1.92 5.41 0.32
CA PRO A 67 -0.52 5.32 0.70
C PRO A 67 -0.36 5.49 2.21
N GLY A 68 0.42 4.63 2.84
CA GLY A 68 0.62 4.71 4.29
C GLY A 68 1.14 3.43 4.92
N LEU A 69 1.13 3.45 6.24
CA LEU A 69 1.48 2.34 7.11
C LEU A 69 0.30 2.00 8.00
N THR A 70 -0.06 0.73 8.01
CA THR A 70 -0.99 0.15 8.98
C THR A 70 -0.47 -1.22 9.38
N ASN A 71 -1.27 -1.96 10.12
CA ASN A 71 -0.91 -3.28 10.58
C ASN A 71 -2.11 -4.22 10.52
N MET A 72 -1.81 -5.51 10.51
CA MET A 72 -2.77 -6.60 10.46
C MET A 72 -2.46 -7.56 11.60
N PHE A 73 -3.31 -7.55 12.62
CA PHE A 73 -3.27 -8.50 13.72
C PHE A 73 -4.01 -9.78 13.35
N LEU A 74 -3.40 -10.91 13.68
CA LEU A 74 -3.92 -12.24 13.45
C LEU A 74 -4.14 -12.93 14.79
N PHE A 75 -5.29 -13.57 14.96
CA PHE A 75 -5.62 -14.32 16.19
C PHE A 75 -6.09 -15.75 15.87
N ASP A 76 -5.81 -16.66 16.81
CA ASP A 76 -6.34 -18.03 16.77
C ASP A 76 -7.80 -18.09 17.26
N ALA A 77 -8.37 -19.30 17.30
CA ALA A 77 -9.76 -19.52 17.71
C ALA A 77 -10.00 -19.23 19.20
N GLU A 78 -8.94 -19.31 20.01
CA GLU A 78 -8.93 -19.01 21.44
C GLU A 78 -8.73 -17.50 21.73
N GLY A 79 -8.44 -16.70 20.70
CA GLY A 79 -8.21 -15.26 20.79
C GLY A 79 -6.78 -14.87 21.17
N ASN A 80 -5.81 -15.79 21.11
CA ASN A 80 -4.40 -15.46 21.30
C ASN A 80 -3.82 -14.83 20.02
N GLU A 81 -2.92 -13.86 20.21
CA GLU A 81 -2.20 -13.24 19.11
C GLU A 81 -1.26 -14.24 18.45
N ILE A 82 -1.44 -14.43 17.14
CA ILE A 82 -0.57 -15.23 16.27
C ILE A 82 0.58 -14.37 15.76
N ASP A 83 0.27 -13.22 15.16
CA ASP A 83 1.25 -12.31 14.55
C ASP A 83 0.67 -10.89 14.39
N ASN A 84 1.57 -9.92 14.24
CA ASN A 84 1.25 -8.53 13.95
C ASN A 84 2.10 -8.05 12.76
N LEU A 85 1.48 -8.07 11.59
CA LEU A 85 2.15 -7.76 10.33
C LEU A 85 2.07 -6.28 10.01
N ILE A 86 3.20 -5.66 9.65
CA ILE A 86 3.20 -4.28 9.18
C ILE A 86 2.78 -4.28 7.70
N VAL A 87 1.66 -3.64 7.39
CA VAL A 87 1.17 -3.47 6.04
C VAL A 87 1.58 -2.09 5.53
N ARG A 88 2.37 -2.08 4.46
CA ARG A 88 2.88 -0.85 3.86
C ARG A 88 2.36 -0.70 2.45
N VAL A 89 1.51 0.31 2.27
CA VAL A 89 0.90 0.62 0.98
C VAL A 89 1.71 1.72 0.31
N ARG A 90 2.27 1.41 -0.85
CA ARG A 90 2.95 2.39 -1.72
C ARG A 90 1.97 2.92 -2.75
N ALA A 91 2.07 4.19 -3.09
CA ALA A 91 1.43 4.71 -4.29
C ALA A 91 2.01 4.00 -5.54
N THR A 92 1.16 3.80 -6.54
CA THR A 92 1.55 3.30 -7.87
C THR A 92 2.38 4.38 -8.56
N ASN A 93 3.69 4.36 -8.34
CA ASN A 93 4.60 5.41 -8.84
C ASN A 93 5.52 4.93 -9.97
N SER A 94 5.30 3.74 -10.56
CA SER A 94 6.18 3.30 -11.65
C SER A 94 6.14 4.26 -12.84
N ASP A 95 5.02 4.95 -13.03
CA ASP A 95 4.80 5.86 -14.15
C ASP A 95 4.39 7.27 -13.71
N LEU A 96 4.33 7.59 -12.41
CA LEU A 96 3.89 8.92 -11.96
C LEU A 96 5.04 9.90 -11.84
N LEU A 97 4.99 11.00 -12.61
CA LEU A 97 5.90 12.13 -12.49
C LEU A 97 5.22 13.28 -11.75
N THR A 98 5.87 13.76 -10.70
CA THR A 98 5.41 14.94 -9.94
C THR A 98 6.25 16.16 -10.33
N LEU A 99 5.61 17.20 -10.85
CA LEU A 99 6.21 18.51 -11.11
C LEU A 99 5.81 19.48 -10.00
N GLN A 100 6.80 20.06 -9.32
CA GLN A 100 6.60 21.13 -8.35
C GLN A 100 6.93 22.48 -9.02
N ARG A 101 5.94 23.35 -9.18
CA ARG A 101 6.11 24.66 -9.82
C ARG A 101 5.39 25.73 -9.00
N GLY A 102 6.16 26.66 -8.41
CA GLY A 102 5.61 27.78 -7.65
C GLY A 102 4.82 27.36 -6.40
N GLY A 103 5.25 26.29 -5.72
CA GLY A 103 4.53 25.73 -4.57
C GLY A 103 3.31 24.88 -4.93
N GLN A 104 3.01 24.74 -6.22
CA GLN A 104 1.92 23.91 -6.72
C GLN A 104 2.45 22.57 -7.23
N ARG A 105 1.72 21.50 -6.89
CA ARG A 105 2.04 20.14 -7.31
C ARG A 105 1.20 19.74 -8.53
N TYR A 106 1.84 19.19 -9.56
CA TYR A 106 1.17 18.63 -10.73
C TYR A 106 1.61 17.19 -10.90
N THR A 107 0.66 16.28 -11.11
CA THR A 107 0.96 14.86 -11.32
C THR A 107 0.70 14.46 -12.77
N TYR A 108 1.60 13.66 -13.34
CA TYR A 108 1.51 13.10 -14.69
C TYR A 108 1.63 11.59 -14.62
N ASN A 109 0.90 10.88 -15.48
CA ASN A 109 1.09 9.47 -15.73
C ASN A 109 1.86 9.29 -17.05
N CYS A 110 3.02 8.66 -16.98
CA CYS A 110 4.04 8.57 -18.00
C CYS A 110 4.31 7.11 -18.42
N THR A 111 3.26 6.31 -18.63
CA THR A 111 3.40 4.91 -19.10
C THR A 111 3.99 4.81 -20.51
N SER A 112 3.64 5.73 -21.43
CA SER A 112 4.22 5.79 -22.78
C SER A 112 4.36 7.23 -23.31
N VAL A 113 3.36 8.06 -23.05
CA VAL A 113 3.37 9.51 -23.16
C VAL A 113 2.91 10.07 -21.81
N CYS A 114 3.53 11.14 -21.34
CA CYS A 114 3.12 11.78 -20.09
C CYS A 114 1.80 12.54 -20.28
N GLU A 115 0.74 12.02 -19.68
CA GLU A 115 -0.57 12.66 -19.63
C GLU A 115 -0.83 13.20 -18.22
N GLN A 116 -1.41 14.39 -18.12
CA GLN A 116 -1.69 14.99 -16.81
C GLN A 116 -2.84 14.24 -16.11
N THR A 117 -2.65 13.88 -14.84
CA THR A 117 -3.65 13.21 -14.00
C THR A 117 -3.90 14.00 -12.72
N LEU A 118 -5.03 13.74 -12.06
CA LEU A 118 -5.39 14.38 -10.79
C LEU A 118 -5.09 13.45 -9.62
N THR A 119 -4.20 13.86 -8.73
CA THR A 119 -3.92 13.16 -7.48
C THR A 119 -4.21 14.06 -6.28
N ILE A 120 -4.64 13.47 -5.16
CA ILE A 120 -4.95 14.20 -3.92
C ILE A 120 -3.73 15.01 -3.46
N GLY A 121 -3.86 16.34 -3.41
CA GLY A 121 -2.78 17.28 -3.09
C GLY A 121 -2.16 18.00 -4.30
N ASP A 122 -2.69 17.78 -5.50
CA ASP A 122 -2.33 18.57 -6.69
C ASP A 122 -2.94 19.98 -6.65
N ALA A 123 -2.41 20.86 -7.51
CA ALA A 123 -2.81 22.24 -7.66
C ALA A 123 -4.32 22.37 -7.93
N GLN A 124 -4.98 23.32 -7.27
CA GLN A 124 -6.41 23.56 -7.45
C GLN A 124 -6.73 23.96 -8.91
N GLU A 125 -5.80 24.65 -9.57
CA GLU A 125 -5.91 25.02 -10.97
C GLU A 125 -5.93 23.80 -11.90
N ALA A 126 -5.13 22.76 -11.59
CA ALA A 126 -5.13 21.51 -12.33
C ALA A 126 -6.49 20.80 -12.19
N PHE A 127 -7.07 20.80 -10.98
CA PHE A 127 -8.39 20.24 -10.72
C PHE A 127 -9.49 20.95 -11.54
N GLY A 128 -9.50 22.29 -11.53
CA GLY A 128 -10.48 23.08 -12.27
C GLY A 128 -10.40 22.87 -13.79
N ALA A 129 -9.19 22.87 -14.35
CA ALA A 129 -8.97 22.69 -15.79
C ALA A 129 -9.39 21.30 -16.28
N ILE A 130 -8.97 20.23 -15.58
CA ILE A 130 -9.29 18.85 -15.96
C ILE A 130 -10.79 18.57 -15.76
N SER A 131 -11.40 19.10 -14.70
CA SER A 131 -12.85 18.97 -14.48
C SER A 131 -13.66 19.63 -15.61
N ALA A 132 -13.26 20.82 -16.05
CA ALA A 132 -13.91 21.52 -17.17
C ALA A 132 -13.78 20.76 -18.49
N GLN A 133 -12.58 20.22 -18.79
CA GLN A 133 -12.35 19.38 -19.98
C GLN A 133 -13.17 18.09 -19.96
N THR A 134 -13.30 17.46 -18.78
CA THR A 134 -14.11 16.25 -18.59
C THR A 134 -15.59 16.54 -18.81
N ALA A 135 -16.10 17.63 -18.25
CA ALA A 135 -17.47 18.09 -18.47
C ALA A 135 -17.76 18.38 -19.96
N GLY A 136 -16.83 19.06 -20.65
CA GLY A 136 -16.94 19.33 -22.08
C GLY A 136 -16.96 18.05 -22.94
N LYS A 137 -16.06 17.10 -22.65
CA LYS A 137 -16.08 15.77 -23.32
C LYS A 137 -17.40 15.03 -23.08
N PHE A 138 -17.93 15.07 -21.87
CA PHE A 138 -19.20 14.42 -21.54
C PHE A 138 -20.39 15.04 -22.30
N GLN A 139 -20.44 16.38 -22.38
CA GLN A 139 -21.46 17.08 -23.16
C GLN A 139 -21.37 16.75 -24.66
N GLN A 140 -20.16 16.69 -25.20
CA GLN A 140 -19.92 16.35 -26.61
C GLN A 140 -20.26 14.88 -26.92
N ALA A 141 -20.00 13.96 -26.00
CA ALA A 141 -20.41 12.56 -26.13
C ALA A 141 -21.94 12.41 -26.05
N SER A 142 -22.61 13.23 -25.24
CA SER A 142 -24.07 13.20 -25.07
C SER A 142 -24.82 13.78 -26.28
N SER A 143 -24.25 14.78 -26.97
CA SER A 143 -24.86 15.38 -28.16
C SER A 143 -24.64 14.56 -29.44
N ALA A 144 -23.61 13.71 -29.49
CA ALA A 144 -23.35 12.81 -30.61
C ALA A 144 -24.22 11.52 -30.60
N GLY A 145 -24.99 11.28 -29.53
CA GLY A 145 -25.85 10.11 -29.36
C GLY A 145 -27.33 10.34 -29.65
N ALA A 146 -27.75 11.53 -30.10
CA ALA A 146 -29.14 11.78 -30.47
C ALA A 146 -29.42 11.17 -31.87
N PRO A 147 -30.32 10.16 -31.98
CA PRO A 147 -30.72 9.68 -33.29
C PRO A 147 -31.52 10.78 -34.00
N SER A 148 -31.15 11.06 -35.25
CA SER A 148 -31.96 11.88 -36.14
C SER A 148 -33.23 11.10 -36.51
N GLU A 149 -34.37 11.46 -35.91
CA GLU A 149 -35.70 11.16 -36.47
C GLU A 149 -36.01 12.10 -37.64
#